data_AF-A0A3D8I2Q8-F1
#
_entry.id   AF-A0A3D8I2Q8-F1
#
_cell.length_a   1.000
_cell.length_b   1.000
_cell.length_c   1.000
_cell.angle_alpha   90.00
_cell.angle_beta   90.00
_cell.angle_gamma   90.00
#
_symmetry.space_group_name_H-M   'P 1'
#
loop_
_entity.id
_entity.type
_entity.pdbx_description
1 polymer ?
#
loop_
_entity_poly.entity_id
_entity_poly.type
_entity_poly.pdbx_seq_one_letter_code
_entity_poly.pdbx_strand_id
1 'polypeptide(L)'
;MDAYEEAIYLSSQARYNLVGKQAQSEFNRDSNAYINTCALQVSYALNKGGMPLENYLSRNKAKRPKGFEEATILQGEDNHNYLTGVNFMIKLLQLQEVWGNADKPYNPKRMQTKQENINFYNNEFSKFDKNGVIAMIISGWSDASGHITLWGGEEKEFLDNSNYLMQLDCIVKELYFWELK
;
A
#
# COMPACT_ATOMS: atom_id res chain seq x y z
N MET A 1 6.47 11.73 5.92
CA MET A 1 6.58 10.35 6.47
C MET A 1 5.66 10.19 7.67
N ASP A 2 5.53 11.24 8.47
CA ASP A 2 4.89 11.31 9.79
C ASP A 2 3.50 10.66 9.88
N ALA A 3 2.60 10.91 8.91
CA ALA A 3 1.25 10.35 8.95
C ALA A 3 1.20 8.82 8.74
N TYR A 4 2.16 8.25 8.01
CA TYR A 4 2.24 6.80 7.84
C TYR A 4 2.78 6.15 9.12
N GLU A 5 3.80 6.76 9.73
CA GLU A 5 4.40 6.30 11.00
C GLU A 5 3.40 6.33 12.16
N GLU A 6 2.48 7.29 12.17
CA GLU A 6 1.39 7.34 13.16
C GLU A 6 0.54 6.04 13.16
N ALA A 7 0.32 5.45 11.99
CA ALA A 7 -0.52 4.27 11.81
C ALA A 7 0.25 2.94 11.87
N ILE A 8 1.55 2.95 11.61
CA ILE A 8 2.30 1.74 11.28
C ILE A 8 2.50 0.78 12.46
N TYR A 9 2.63 1.30 13.68
CA TYR A 9 2.84 0.48 14.88
C TYR A 9 1.54 0.14 15.62
N LEU A 10 0.40 0.60 15.10
CA LEU A 10 -0.91 0.32 15.67
C LEU A 10 -1.40 -1.08 15.28
N SER A 11 -2.20 -1.71 16.14
CA SER A 11 -2.95 -2.91 15.76
C SER A 11 -3.97 -2.58 14.66
N SER A 12 -4.43 -3.59 13.92
CA SER A 12 -5.50 -3.41 12.91
C SER A 12 -6.72 -2.70 13.49
N GLN A 13 -7.21 -3.13 14.66
CA GLN A 13 -8.31 -2.47 15.37
C GLN A 13 -7.99 -1.00 15.67
N ALA A 14 -6.78 -0.70 16.18
CA ALA A 14 -6.41 0.66 16.51
C ALA A 14 -6.34 1.57 15.26
N ARG A 15 -5.88 1.04 14.11
CA ARG A 15 -5.90 1.76 12.82
C ARG A 15 -7.33 2.07 12.37
N TYR A 16 -8.26 1.12 12.49
CA TYR A 16 -9.67 1.39 12.17
C TYR A 16 -10.34 2.33 13.17
N ASN A 17 -9.95 2.31 14.44
CA ASN A 17 -10.39 3.29 15.44
C ASN A 17 -9.89 4.70 15.10
N LEU A 18 -8.64 4.85 14.62
CA LEU A 18 -8.06 6.11 14.18
C LEU A 18 -8.86 6.72 13.02
N VAL A 19 -9.32 5.90 12.08
CA VAL A 19 -10.14 6.33 10.93
C VAL A 19 -11.59 6.58 11.33
N GLY A 20 -12.16 5.76 12.22
CA GLY A 20 -13.50 5.94 12.78
C GLY A 20 -14.65 5.63 11.82
N LYS A 21 -15.86 6.03 12.23
CA LYS A 21 -17.12 6.01 11.45
C LYS A 21 -17.39 4.67 10.73
N GLN A 22 -17.53 4.71 9.40
CA GLN A 22 -17.90 3.55 8.60
C GLN A 22 -16.75 2.55 8.58
N ALA A 23 -15.50 3.02 8.48
CA ALA A 23 -14.34 2.15 8.48
C ALA A 23 -14.27 1.31 9.76
N GLN A 24 -14.43 1.96 10.92
CA GLN A 24 -14.47 1.27 12.22
C GLN A 24 -15.65 0.30 12.32
N SER A 25 -16.84 0.72 11.87
CA SER A 25 -18.05 -0.11 11.92
C SER A 25 -17.90 -1.39 11.09
N GLU A 26 -17.28 -1.28 9.91
CA GLU A 26 -17.03 -2.42 9.02
C GLU A 26 -15.99 -3.39 9.60
N PHE A 27 -14.92 -2.88 10.21
CA PHE A 27 -13.96 -3.73 10.92
C PHE A 27 -14.62 -4.47 12.09
N ASN A 28 -15.44 -3.79 12.90
CA ASN A 28 -16.13 -4.41 14.02
C ASN A 28 -17.15 -5.47 13.57
N ARG A 29 -17.71 -5.32 12.35
CA ARG A 29 -18.64 -6.28 11.75
C ARG A 29 -17.95 -7.56 11.31
N ASP A 30 -16.77 -7.45 10.68
CA ASP A 30 -15.99 -8.59 10.17
C ASP A 30 -14.49 -8.30 10.21
N SER A 31 -13.88 -8.42 11.40
CA SER A 31 -12.47 -8.08 11.58
C SER A 31 -11.53 -8.95 10.75
N ASN A 32 -11.93 -10.18 10.43
CA ASN A 32 -11.14 -11.11 9.61
C ASN A 32 -11.02 -10.59 8.17
N ALA A 33 -12.13 -10.10 7.58
CA ALA A 33 -12.11 -9.54 6.23
C ALA A 33 -11.25 -8.27 6.10
N TYR A 34 -11.03 -7.55 7.20
CA TYR A 34 -10.35 -6.26 7.22
C TYR A 34 -9.00 -6.27 7.96
N ILE A 35 -8.49 -7.45 8.34
CA ILE A 35 -7.25 -7.56 9.13
C ILE A 35 -6.02 -7.01 8.39
N ASN A 36 -5.98 -7.20 7.07
CA ASN A 36 -4.94 -6.61 6.22
C ASN A 36 -5.21 -5.12 6.04
N THR A 37 -4.34 -4.31 6.62
CA THR A 37 -4.51 -2.85 6.73
C THR A 37 -3.48 -2.07 5.92
N CYS A 38 -2.65 -2.69 5.09
CA CYS A 38 -1.61 -1.93 4.37
C CYS A 38 -2.22 -0.87 3.41
N ALA A 39 -3.28 -1.23 2.68
CA ALA A 39 -4.01 -0.26 1.85
C ALA A 39 -4.71 0.84 2.67
N LEU A 40 -5.23 0.50 3.86
CA LEU A 40 -5.83 1.48 4.77
C LEU A 40 -4.79 2.49 5.27
N GLN A 41 -3.60 2.02 5.65
CA GLN A 41 -2.50 2.86 6.13
C GLN A 41 -2.04 3.83 5.03
N VAL A 42 -1.89 3.36 3.80
CA VAL A 42 -1.54 4.23 2.66
C VAL A 42 -2.68 5.21 2.36
N SER A 43 -3.95 4.78 2.42
CA SER A 43 -5.09 5.69 2.27
C SER A 43 -5.08 6.81 3.31
N TYR A 44 -4.80 6.47 4.58
CA TYR A 44 -4.68 7.43 5.66
C TYR A 44 -3.54 8.42 5.40
N ALA A 45 -2.35 7.92 5.05
CA ALA A 45 -1.20 8.76 4.75
C ALA A 45 -1.46 9.70 3.56
N LEU A 46 -2.11 9.24 2.49
CA LEU A 46 -2.48 10.08 1.34
C LEU A 46 -3.48 11.18 1.73
N ASN A 47 -4.53 10.84 2.47
CA ASN A 47 -5.52 11.81 2.95
C ASN A 47 -4.87 12.89 3.82
N LYS A 48 -4.05 12.50 4.81
CA LYS A 48 -3.34 13.44 5.69
C LYS A 48 -2.21 14.20 4.97
N GLY A 49 -1.63 13.60 3.94
CA GLY A 49 -0.58 14.18 3.10
C GLY A 49 -1.07 15.17 2.04
N GLY A 50 -2.35 15.56 2.07
CA GLY A 50 -2.91 16.54 1.13
C GLY A 50 -3.34 15.97 -0.22
N MET A 51 -3.50 14.64 -0.32
CA MET A 51 -4.09 13.97 -1.48
C MET A 51 -5.41 13.26 -1.10
N PRO A 52 -6.51 14.01 -0.84
CA PRO A 52 -7.79 13.41 -0.45
C PRO A 52 -8.31 12.41 -1.49
N LEU A 53 -8.56 11.17 -1.05
CA LEU A 53 -8.93 10.07 -1.93
C LEU A 53 -10.27 10.29 -2.65
N GLU A 54 -11.18 11.08 -2.10
CA GLU A 54 -12.45 11.42 -2.76
C GLU A 54 -12.30 12.17 -4.08
N ASN A 55 -11.14 12.80 -4.33
CA ASN A 55 -10.84 13.47 -5.59
C ASN A 55 -10.54 12.47 -6.72
N TYR A 56 -10.13 11.25 -6.37
CA TYR A 56 -9.73 10.21 -7.33
C TYR A 56 -10.70 9.03 -7.35
N LEU A 57 -11.33 8.73 -6.21
CA LEU A 57 -12.17 7.56 -6.02
C LEU A 57 -13.51 7.95 -5.38
N SER A 58 -14.58 7.82 -6.16
CA SER A 58 -15.94 8.00 -5.65
C SER A 58 -16.46 6.76 -4.94
N ARG A 59 -17.16 6.93 -3.80
CA ARG A 59 -17.96 5.85 -3.21
C ARG A 59 -19.10 5.40 -4.13
N ASN A 60 -19.60 6.27 -5.01
CA ASN A 60 -20.58 5.90 -6.04
C ASN A 60 -19.89 5.09 -7.14
N LYS A 61 -20.22 3.79 -7.24
CA LYS A 61 -19.65 2.86 -8.23
C LYS A 61 -19.68 3.38 -9.67
N ALA A 62 -20.76 4.05 -10.08
CA ALA A 62 -20.92 4.56 -11.45
C ALA A 62 -19.99 5.73 -11.80
N LYS A 63 -19.34 6.35 -10.81
CA LYS A 63 -18.41 7.48 -10.98
C LYS A 63 -16.94 7.08 -10.80
N ARG A 64 -16.66 5.79 -10.62
CA ARG A 64 -15.29 5.31 -10.40
C ARG A 64 -14.53 5.21 -11.72
N PRO A 65 -13.20 5.39 -11.70
CA PRO A 65 -12.36 5.02 -12.83
C PRO A 65 -12.55 3.54 -13.18
N LYS A 66 -12.38 3.22 -14.46
CA LYS A 66 -12.46 1.83 -14.94
C LYS A 66 -11.50 0.94 -14.16
N GLY A 67 -11.96 -0.21 -13.70
CA GLY A 67 -11.16 -1.18 -12.93
C GLY A 67 -11.21 -1.00 -11.41
N PHE A 68 -12.07 -0.11 -10.90
CA PHE A 68 -12.36 0.13 -9.47
C PHE A 68 -13.82 -0.17 -9.09
N GLU A 69 -14.60 -0.78 -9.99
CA GLU A 69 -16.03 -1.07 -9.80
C GLU A 69 -16.28 -1.90 -8.53
N GLU A 70 -15.37 -2.82 -8.23
CA GLU A 70 -15.40 -3.70 -7.05
C GLU A 70 -14.47 -3.26 -5.91
N ALA A 71 -13.93 -2.05 -5.97
CA ALA A 71 -13.14 -1.52 -4.87
C ALA A 71 -14.00 -1.27 -3.62
N THR A 72 -13.53 -1.74 -2.47
CA THR A 72 -14.12 -1.39 -1.16
C THR A 72 -13.57 -0.03 -0.72
N ILE A 73 -14.46 0.96 -0.68
CA ILE A 73 -14.14 2.34 -0.27
C ILE A 73 -15.03 2.69 0.91
N LEU A 74 -14.41 2.91 2.06
CA LEU A 74 -15.06 3.26 3.32
C LEU A 74 -14.93 4.76 3.58
N GLN A 75 -15.78 5.33 4.43
CA GLN A 75 -15.64 6.71 4.87
C GLN A 75 -15.20 6.79 6.33
N GLY A 76 -14.17 7.59 6.57
CA GLY A 76 -13.69 7.92 7.91
C GLY A 76 -14.54 8.99 8.59
N GLU A 77 -14.26 9.23 9.87
CA GLU A 77 -14.86 10.30 10.66
C GLU A 77 -14.51 11.69 10.13
N ASP A 78 -13.32 11.84 9.56
CA ASP A 78 -12.85 13.05 8.87
C ASP A 78 -13.52 13.28 7.49
N ASN A 79 -14.51 12.47 7.15
CA ASN A 79 -15.25 12.47 5.89
C ASN A 79 -14.46 12.12 4.63
N HIS A 80 -13.17 11.79 4.75
CA HIS A 80 -12.38 11.28 3.64
C HIS A 80 -12.74 9.84 3.26
N ASN A 81 -12.44 9.50 2.00
CA ASN A 81 -12.56 8.13 1.51
C ASN A 81 -11.31 7.30 1.85
N TYR A 82 -11.50 6.01 2.12
CA TYR A 82 -10.43 5.08 2.50
C TYR A 82 -10.55 3.79 1.69
N LEU A 83 -9.51 3.44 0.96
CA LEU A 83 -9.44 2.23 0.13
C LEU A 83 -8.77 1.11 0.92
N THR A 84 -9.42 -0.05 1.04
CA THR A 84 -8.93 -1.14 1.89
C THR A 84 -8.29 -2.30 1.11
N GLY A 85 -8.41 -2.33 -0.22
CA GLY A 85 -7.88 -3.41 -1.06
C GLY A 85 -6.51 -3.09 -1.67
N VAL A 86 -5.50 -3.93 -1.40
CA VAL A 86 -4.12 -3.73 -1.86
C VAL A 86 -4.02 -3.58 -3.38
N ASN A 87 -4.61 -4.50 -4.15
CA ASN A 87 -4.57 -4.41 -5.61
C ASN A 87 -5.14 -3.11 -6.15
N PHE A 88 -6.21 -2.61 -5.53
CA PHE A 88 -6.81 -1.34 -5.95
C PHE A 88 -5.93 -0.17 -5.55
N MET A 89 -5.25 -0.23 -4.39
CA MET A 89 -4.31 0.83 -4.01
C MET A 89 -3.12 0.88 -4.98
N ILE A 90 -2.55 -0.26 -5.39
CA ILE A 90 -1.49 -0.29 -6.41
C ILE A 90 -1.99 0.34 -7.72
N LYS A 91 -3.20 -0.05 -8.18
CA LYS A 91 -3.82 0.56 -9.36
C LYS A 91 -4.05 2.05 -9.21
N LEU A 92 -4.43 2.53 -8.02
CA LEU A 92 -4.66 3.95 -7.74
C LEU A 92 -3.37 4.74 -7.94
N LEU A 93 -2.26 4.28 -7.38
CA LEU A 93 -0.96 4.95 -7.53
C LEU A 93 -0.52 5.01 -9.00
N GLN A 94 -0.89 4.01 -9.79
CA GLN A 94 -0.58 3.93 -11.23
C GLN A 94 -1.45 4.84 -12.13
N LEU A 95 -2.52 5.45 -11.59
CA LEU A 95 -3.33 6.41 -12.34
C LEU A 95 -2.53 7.69 -12.61
N GLN A 96 -2.60 8.21 -13.83
CA GLN A 96 -1.83 9.40 -14.25
C GLN A 96 -2.20 10.65 -13.45
N GLU A 97 -3.46 10.75 -13.04
CA GLU A 97 -3.99 11.81 -12.18
C GLU A 97 -3.53 11.71 -10.71
N VAL A 98 -2.96 10.57 -10.29
CA VAL A 98 -2.40 10.38 -8.95
C VAL A 98 -0.87 10.55 -9.00
N TRP A 99 -0.14 9.50 -9.36
CA TRP A 99 1.32 9.53 -9.56
C TRP A 99 1.76 8.93 -10.90
N GLY A 100 0.90 8.16 -11.55
CA GLY A 100 1.18 7.54 -12.84
C GLY A 100 2.24 6.46 -12.75
N ASN A 101 3.11 6.44 -13.75
CA ASN A 101 4.16 5.43 -13.86
C ASN A 101 5.09 5.48 -12.65
N ALA A 102 5.44 4.32 -12.11
CA ALA A 102 6.51 4.21 -11.11
C ALA A 102 7.84 4.74 -11.68
N ASP A 103 8.73 5.14 -10.79
CA ASP A 103 10.02 5.69 -11.14
C ASP A 103 11.02 4.61 -11.55
N LYS A 104 11.89 4.95 -12.51
CA LYS A 104 13.03 4.09 -12.85
C LYS A 104 14.02 4.06 -11.67
N PRO A 105 14.67 2.91 -11.40
CA PRO A 105 14.67 1.70 -12.23
C PRO A 105 13.53 0.70 -11.91
N TYR A 106 12.68 0.98 -10.91
CA TYR A 106 11.70 0.02 -10.39
C TYR A 106 10.29 0.26 -10.93
N ASN A 107 10.11 0.08 -12.24
CA ASN A 107 8.82 0.24 -12.91
C ASN A 107 8.52 -0.80 -14.01
N PRO A 108 8.08 -2.02 -13.63
CA PRO A 108 8.40 -2.70 -12.37
C PRO A 108 9.75 -3.43 -12.45
N LYS A 109 10.39 -3.64 -11.29
CA LYS A 109 11.38 -4.72 -11.15
C LYS A 109 10.64 -6.06 -11.11
N ARG A 110 11.01 -6.99 -11.99
CA ARG A 110 10.38 -8.32 -12.08
C ARG A 110 11.32 -9.39 -11.54
N MET A 111 10.77 -10.32 -10.78
CA MET A 111 11.48 -11.48 -10.24
C MET A 111 10.60 -12.73 -10.40
N GLN A 112 11.22 -13.88 -10.66
CA GLN A 112 10.53 -15.15 -10.89
C GLN A 112 10.69 -16.14 -9.75
N THR A 113 11.81 -16.07 -9.03
CA THR A 113 12.19 -17.03 -8.00
C THR A 113 12.51 -16.34 -6.67
N LYS A 114 12.46 -17.11 -5.58
CA LYS A 114 12.84 -16.64 -4.24
C LYS A 114 14.30 -16.17 -4.20
N GLN A 115 15.18 -16.88 -4.89
CA GLN A 115 16.60 -16.51 -4.97
C GLN A 115 16.81 -15.20 -5.73
N GLU A 116 16.01 -14.93 -6.77
CA GLU A 116 16.05 -13.63 -7.46
C GLU A 116 15.64 -12.48 -6.54
N ASN A 117 14.64 -12.66 -5.68
CA ASN A 117 14.28 -11.64 -4.68
C ASN A 117 15.45 -11.33 -3.74
N ILE A 118 16.07 -12.37 -3.17
CA ILE A 118 17.19 -12.25 -2.25
C ILE A 118 18.38 -11.59 -2.94
N ASN A 119 18.71 -12.03 -4.16
CA ASN A 119 19.80 -11.46 -4.94
C ASN A 119 19.54 -9.99 -5.27
N PHE A 120 18.31 -9.65 -5.65
CA PHE A 120 17.91 -8.27 -5.91
C PHE A 120 18.06 -7.40 -4.65
N TYR A 121 17.55 -7.86 -3.51
CA TYR A 121 17.67 -7.11 -2.26
C TYR A 121 19.14 -6.89 -1.87
N ASN A 122 19.92 -7.97 -1.75
CA ASN A 122 21.30 -7.89 -1.25
C ASN A 122 22.24 -7.12 -2.18
N ASN A 123 22.06 -7.24 -3.50
CA ASN A 123 23.00 -6.66 -4.46
C ASN A 123 22.62 -5.25 -4.89
N GLU A 124 21.32 -4.92 -4.89
CA GLU A 124 20.77 -3.71 -5.51
C GLU A 124 19.89 -2.90 -4.53
N PHE A 125 18.77 -3.46 -4.07
CA PHE A 125 17.74 -2.67 -3.39
C PHE A 125 18.17 -2.16 -2.00
N SER A 126 18.91 -2.96 -1.24
CA SER A 126 19.41 -2.60 0.11
C SER A 126 20.35 -1.39 0.12
N LYS A 127 20.81 -0.94 -1.05
CA LYS A 127 21.68 0.22 -1.22
C LYS A 127 20.92 1.46 -1.69
N PHE A 128 19.63 1.33 -2.00
CA PHE A 128 18.86 2.40 -2.64
C PHE A 128 18.61 3.57 -1.69
N ASP A 129 19.09 4.77 -2.05
CA ASP A 129 19.12 5.97 -1.19
C ASP A 129 17.87 6.84 -1.21
N LYS A 130 16.89 6.53 -2.07
CA LYS A 130 15.70 7.37 -2.22
C LYS A 130 14.60 6.95 -1.27
N ASN A 131 13.93 7.92 -0.67
CA ASN A 131 12.71 7.69 0.09
C ASN A 131 11.53 7.51 -0.86
N GLY A 132 10.60 6.60 -0.56
CA GLY A 132 9.45 6.44 -1.44
C GLY A 132 8.42 5.42 -1.02
N VAL A 133 7.35 5.34 -1.82
CA VAL A 133 6.34 4.29 -1.71
C VAL A 133 6.81 3.08 -2.52
N ILE A 134 6.74 1.91 -1.90
CA ILE A 134 6.95 0.63 -2.57
C ILE A 134 5.63 -0.11 -2.64
N ALA A 135 5.29 -0.60 -3.83
CA ALA A 135 4.25 -1.59 -4.01
C ALA A 135 4.84 -2.90 -4.55
N MET A 136 4.42 -4.02 -3.96
CA MET A 136 4.85 -5.36 -4.34
C MET A 136 3.64 -6.18 -4.76
N ILE A 137 3.72 -6.87 -5.89
CA ILE A 137 2.81 -7.95 -6.26
C ILE A 137 3.44 -9.25 -5.80
N ILE A 138 2.75 -10.03 -4.98
CA ILE A 138 3.32 -11.18 -4.28
C ILE A 138 2.50 -12.44 -4.61
N SER A 139 3.22 -13.53 -4.85
CA SER A 139 2.67 -14.88 -5.02
C SER A 139 3.10 -15.77 -3.86
N GLY A 140 2.25 -16.75 -3.51
CA GLY A 140 2.44 -17.65 -2.38
C GLY A 140 1.57 -17.34 -1.16
N TRP A 141 0.79 -16.27 -1.20
CA TRP A 141 -0.20 -15.91 -0.18
C TRP A 141 -1.61 -16.37 -0.58
N SER A 142 -2.42 -16.70 0.42
CA SER A 142 -3.82 -17.09 0.25
C SER A 142 -4.81 -15.95 0.51
N ASP A 143 -4.37 -14.90 1.21
CA ASP A 143 -5.20 -13.83 1.78
C ASP A 143 -4.93 -12.44 1.17
N ALA A 144 -3.80 -12.26 0.50
CA ALA A 144 -3.46 -11.06 -0.24
C ALA A 144 -2.63 -11.39 -1.49
N SER A 145 -2.61 -10.46 -2.44
CA SER A 145 -1.87 -10.60 -3.71
C SER A 145 -0.71 -9.61 -3.82
N GLY A 146 -0.40 -8.90 -2.73
CA GLY A 146 0.63 -7.89 -2.71
C GLY A 146 0.70 -7.15 -1.39
N HIS A 147 1.66 -6.23 -1.30
CA HIS A 147 1.92 -5.40 -0.14
C HIS A 147 2.33 -3.99 -0.56
N ILE A 148 2.02 -2.99 0.25
CA ILE A 148 2.44 -1.61 0.01
C ILE A 148 2.95 -1.02 1.31
N THR A 149 4.09 -0.37 1.23
CA THR A 149 4.71 0.29 2.38
C THR A 149 5.63 1.43 1.95
N LEU A 150 6.30 2.05 2.90
CA LEU A 150 7.32 3.05 2.64
C LEU A 150 8.72 2.45 2.78
N TRP A 151 9.65 3.00 2.01
CA TRP A 151 11.07 2.72 2.10
C TRP A 151 11.82 3.98 2.54
N GLY A 152 12.57 3.82 3.63
CA GLY A 152 13.53 4.79 4.13
C GLY A 152 14.85 4.55 3.44
N GLY A 153 15.17 5.41 2.48
CA GLY A 153 16.42 5.36 1.72
C GLY A 153 17.64 5.72 2.57
N GLU A 154 17.47 6.45 3.67
CA GLU A 154 18.54 6.75 4.62
C GLU A 154 18.83 5.53 5.50
N GLU A 155 17.79 4.95 6.10
CA GLU A 155 17.87 3.82 7.04
C GLU A 155 18.06 2.47 6.32
N LYS A 156 17.79 2.41 5.01
CA LYS A 156 17.81 1.19 4.19
C LYS A 156 16.81 0.14 4.65
N GLU A 157 15.62 0.58 5.03
CA GLU A 157 14.61 -0.33 5.55
C GLU A 157 13.19 -0.03 5.05
N PHE A 158 12.38 -1.09 5.08
CA PHE A 158 10.93 -0.98 4.94
C PHE A 158 10.38 -0.51 6.29
N LEU A 159 9.61 0.57 6.31
CA LEU A 159 9.20 1.21 7.57
C LEU A 159 8.33 0.28 8.45
N ASP A 160 7.57 -0.63 7.84
CA ASP A 160 6.73 -1.59 8.59
C ASP A 160 7.47 -2.88 8.97
N ASN A 161 8.79 -2.92 8.75
CA ASN A 161 9.67 -4.07 8.99
C ASN A 161 9.33 -5.31 8.15
N SER A 162 8.54 -5.16 7.07
CA SER A 162 8.08 -6.27 6.25
C SER A 162 8.97 -6.51 5.01
N ASN A 163 10.18 -7.04 5.23
CA ASN A 163 11.08 -7.35 4.12
C ASN A 163 10.70 -8.66 3.40
N TYR A 164 9.71 -8.58 2.51
CA TYR A 164 9.24 -9.71 1.70
C TYR A 164 10.22 -10.16 0.62
N LEU A 165 11.22 -9.34 0.26
CA LEU A 165 12.25 -9.74 -0.70
C LEU A 165 13.21 -10.79 -0.12
N MET A 166 13.31 -10.87 1.20
CA MET A 166 14.17 -11.82 1.92
C MET A 166 13.43 -13.06 2.44
N GLN A 167 12.12 -13.16 2.24
CA GLN A 167 11.32 -14.27 2.74
C GLN A 167 11.37 -15.49 1.80
N LEU A 168 11.33 -16.68 2.41
CA LEU A 168 11.44 -17.97 1.70
C LEU A 168 10.11 -18.67 1.46
N ASP A 169 8.98 -18.12 1.89
CA ASP A 169 7.64 -18.68 1.69
C ASP A 169 6.91 -18.03 0.51
N CYS A 170 7.20 -16.77 0.19
CA CYS A 170 6.57 -16.02 -0.90
C CYS A 170 7.53 -15.70 -2.06
N ILE A 171 6.99 -15.20 -3.17
CA ILE A 171 7.77 -14.61 -4.27
C ILE A 171 7.14 -13.27 -4.63
N VAL A 172 7.86 -12.17 -4.37
CA VAL A 172 7.61 -10.86 -4.98
C VAL A 172 7.81 -10.99 -6.50
N LYS A 173 6.73 -10.87 -7.28
CA LYS A 173 6.75 -10.99 -8.75
C LYS A 173 7.05 -9.67 -9.43
N GLU A 174 6.55 -8.58 -8.86
CA GLU A 174 6.74 -7.22 -9.35
C GLU A 174 6.96 -6.29 -8.15
N LEU A 175 7.92 -5.38 -8.27
CA LEU A 175 8.14 -4.28 -7.34
C LEU A 175 8.10 -2.96 -8.11
N TYR A 176 7.30 -2.04 -7.60
CA TYR A 176 7.12 -0.68 -8.07
C TYR A 176 7.62 0.30 -7.02
N PHE A 177 8.24 1.40 -7.44
CA PHE A 177 8.71 2.46 -6.54
C PHE A 177 8.25 3.84 -7.05
N TRP A 178 7.76 4.70 -6.16
CA TRP A 178 7.54 6.12 -6.42
C TRP A 178 8.33 6.95 -5.42
N GLU A 179 9.20 7.83 -5.92
CA GLU A 179 10.04 8.70 -5.10
C GLU A 179 9.18 9.75 -4.38
N LEU A 180 9.39 9.89 -3.07
CA LEU A 180 8.85 10.99 -2.28
C LEU A 180 9.93 12.06 -2.14
N LYS A 181 9.58 13.30 -2.48
CA LYS A 181 10.47 14.47 -2.44
C LYS A 181 10.20 15.35 -1.23
#